data_AF-A0A1B1BDW3-F1
#
_entry.id   AF-A0A1B1BDW3-F1
#
_cell.length_a   1.000
_cell.length_b   1.000
_cell.length_c   1.000
_cell.angle_alpha   90.00
_cell.angle_beta   90.00
_cell.angle_gamma   90.00
#
_symmetry.space_group_name_H-M   'P 1'
#
loop_
_entity.id
_entity.type
_entity.pdbx_description
1 polymer ?
#
loop_
_entity_poly.entity_id
_entity_poly.type
_entity_poly.pdbx_seq_one_letter_code
_entity_poly.pdbx_strand_id
1 'polypeptide(L)'
;MAEWADLSERAELSAYAGRPVVWAARPSSEGLDILLYTEARTHSSPQQPPSPEPEPGHKEVALLPSEMTMLHLFLSLGGSLRHPPATGLDEAVRRAEFRKESNRWLLHVTDAQIASIAYAFYLEGHRGHVTAANRFSRNYGITYRPGTDAPTPTEPAIAQSAVQTR
;
A
#
# COMPACT_ATOMS: atom_id res chain seq x y z
N MET A 1 -7.01 5.07 -6.43
CA MET A 1 -6.36 6.34 -6.83
C MET A 1 -6.03 6.26 -8.31
N ALA A 2 -6.09 7.38 -9.00
CA ALA A 2 -5.78 7.46 -10.42
C ALA A 2 -4.82 8.62 -10.67
N GLU A 3 -3.88 8.39 -11.56
CA GLU A 3 -2.97 9.40 -12.09
C GLU A 3 -3.56 9.95 -13.39
N TRP A 4 -3.59 11.27 -13.52
CA TRP A 4 -4.06 11.94 -14.72
C TRP A 4 -2.93 12.06 -15.73
N ALA A 5 -3.24 11.75 -16.99
CA ALA A 5 -2.31 11.95 -18.08
C ALA A 5 -2.01 13.44 -18.26
N ASP A 6 -0.75 13.79 -18.42
CA ASP A 6 -0.34 15.15 -18.73
C ASP A 6 -0.72 15.56 -20.17
N LEU A 7 -0.34 16.78 -20.57
CA LEU A 7 -0.64 17.27 -21.92
C LEU A 7 0.11 16.50 -23.01
N SER A 8 1.32 16.03 -22.75
CA SER A 8 2.14 15.27 -23.69
C SER A 8 1.60 13.86 -23.86
N GLU A 9 1.33 13.18 -22.75
CA GLU A 9 0.74 11.84 -22.73
C GLU A 9 -0.63 11.83 -23.44
N ARG A 10 -1.46 12.87 -23.25
CA ARG A 10 -2.73 13.01 -23.97
C ARG A 10 -2.56 13.25 -25.46
N ALA A 11 -1.52 13.95 -25.90
CA ALA A 11 -1.24 14.16 -27.32
C ALA A 11 -0.84 12.85 -28.00
N GLU A 12 0.03 12.06 -27.36
CA GLU A 12 0.41 10.71 -27.83
C GLU A 12 -0.80 9.78 -27.91
N LEU A 13 -1.65 9.76 -26.88
CA LEU A 13 -2.88 8.99 -26.87
C LEU A 13 -3.87 9.44 -27.95
N SER A 14 -3.95 10.74 -28.21
CA SER A 14 -4.80 11.29 -29.28
C SER A 14 -4.31 10.85 -30.66
N ALA A 15 -2.99 10.85 -30.88
CA ALA A 15 -2.38 10.37 -32.10
C ALA A 15 -2.62 8.87 -32.30
N TYR A 16 -2.47 8.07 -31.25
CA TYR A 16 -2.76 6.63 -31.28
C TYR A 16 -4.25 6.33 -31.55
N ALA A 17 -5.16 7.06 -30.90
CA ALA A 17 -6.60 6.83 -31.00
C ALA A 17 -7.23 7.39 -32.29
N GLY A 18 -6.47 8.16 -33.09
CA GLY A 18 -6.96 8.85 -34.28
C GLY A 18 -8.04 9.90 -34.00
N ARG A 19 -8.17 10.34 -32.74
CA ARG A 19 -9.16 11.33 -32.30
C ARG A 19 -8.68 12.08 -31.06
N PRO A 20 -9.16 13.31 -30.80
CA PRO A 20 -8.77 14.06 -29.61
C PRO A 20 -9.14 13.34 -28.31
N VAL A 21 -8.16 13.17 -27.42
CA VAL A 21 -8.33 12.67 -26.04
C VAL A 21 -8.36 13.84 -25.09
N VAL A 22 -9.55 14.18 -24.59
CA VAL A 22 -9.77 15.35 -23.72
C VAL A 22 -9.28 15.08 -22.29
N TRP A 23 -9.37 13.83 -21.85
CA TRP A 23 -8.89 13.37 -20.55
C TRP A 23 -8.46 11.91 -20.67
N ALA A 24 -7.44 11.54 -19.90
CA ALA A 24 -7.06 10.15 -19.70
C ALA A 24 -6.54 10.01 -18.27
N ALA A 25 -6.84 8.86 -17.66
CA ALA A 25 -6.34 8.52 -16.35
C ALA A 25 -5.96 7.04 -16.34
N ARG A 26 -4.93 6.71 -15.57
CA ARG A 26 -4.54 5.33 -15.28
C ARG A 26 -4.60 5.09 -13.77
N PRO A 27 -4.85 3.86 -13.31
CA PRO A 27 -4.68 3.55 -11.89
C PRO A 27 -3.24 3.85 -11.46
N SER A 28 -3.07 4.50 -10.29
CA SER A 28 -1.74 4.66 -9.68
C SER A 28 -1.17 3.30 -9.27
N SER A 29 0.10 3.23 -8.86
CA SER A 29 0.69 2.00 -8.30
C SER A 29 -0.17 1.42 -7.16
N GLU A 30 -0.64 2.26 -6.24
CA GLU A 30 -1.54 1.85 -5.15
C GLU A 30 -2.94 1.51 -5.69
N GLY A 31 -3.40 2.22 -6.72
CA GLY A 31 -4.66 1.90 -7.41
C GLY A 31 -4.66 0.51 -8.03
N LEU A 32 -3.52 0.08 -8.60
CA LEU A 32 -3.32 -1.27 -9.13
C LEU A 32 -3.27 -2.31 -8.00
N ASP A 33 -2.56 -2.01 -6.91
CA ASP A 33 -2.48 -2.90 -5.75
C ASP A 33 -3.86 -3.14 -5.11
N ILE A 34 -4.71 -2.11 -5.05
CA ILE A 34 -6.10 -2.24 -4.58
C ILE A 34 -6.92 -3.19 -5.48
N LEU A 35 -6.77 -3.08 -6.80
CA LEU A 35 -7.50 -3.92 -7.75
C LEU A 35 -7.07 -5.39 -7.61
N LEU A 36 -5.74 -5.64 -7.56
CA LEU A 36 -5.18 -6.97 -7.43
C LEU A 36 -5.57 -7.62 -6.08
N TYR A 37 -5.49 -6.87 -4.98
CA TYR A 37 -5.88 -7.34 -3.65
C TYR A 37 -7.37 -7.70 -3.58
N THR A 38 -8.22 -6.89 -4.23
CA THR A 38 -9.67 -7.11 -4.28
C THR A 38 -10.03 -8.41 -5.00
N GLU A 39 -9.37 -8.68 -6.12
CA GLU A 39 -9.56 -9.88 -6.94
C GLU A 39 -9.13 -11.16 -6.21
N ALA A 40 -7.92 -11.18 -5.65
CA ALA A 40 -7.36 -12.35 -4.97
C ALA A 40 -8.19 -12.79 -3.76
N ARG A 41 -8.77 -11.84 -3.02
CA ARG A 41 -9.63 -12.13 -1.86
C ARG A 41 -10.85 -12.99 -2.19
N THR A 42 -11.33 -12.93 -3.43
CA THR A 42 -12.48 -13.73 -3.87
C THR A 42 -12.16 -15.23 -3.96
N HIS A 43 -10.88 -15.62 -3.82
CA HIS A 43 -10.39 -16.95 -4.12
C HIS A 43 -9.56 -17.63 -3.01
N SER A 44 -9.33 -17.01 -1.84
CA SER A 44 -8.37 -17.53 -0.85
C SER A 44 -9.00 -18.04 0.45
N SER A 45 -8.51 -19.20 0.92
CA SER A 45 -8.64 -19.71 2.29
C SER A 45 -7.25 -19.94 2.90
N PRO A 46 -6.98 -19.58 4.18
CA PRO A 46 -5.63 -19.73 4.75
C PRO A 46 -5.41 -21.11 5.43
N GLN A 47 -4.18 -21.63 5.29
CA GLN A 47 -3.60 -22.70 6.13
C GLN A 47 -2.30 -22.21 6.79
N GLN A 48 -2.02 -22.68 8.01
CA GLN A 48 -0.89 -22.23 8.83
C GLN A 48 -0.05 -23.39 9.40
N PRO A 49 1.29 -23.38 9.24
CA PRO A 49 2.24 -24.28 9.93
C PRO A 49 2.92 -23.64 11.18
N PRO A 50 3.63 -24.42 12.04
CA PRO A 50 4.17 -23.97 13.34
C PRO A 50 5.58 -23.31 13.29
N SER A 51 5.92 -22.58 14.38
CA SER A 51 6.95 -21.51 14.51
C SER A 51 8.16 -21.85 15.42
N PRO A 52 9.38 -21.33 15.14
CA PRO A 52 10.54 -21.24 16.07
C PRO A 52 10.85 -19.81 16.63
N GLU A 53 11.79 -19.74 17.59
CA GLU A 53 12.10 -18.64 18.56
C GLU A 53 12.43 -17.21 18.02
N PRO A 54 12.27 -16.15 18.87
CA PRO A 54 12.37 -14.74 18.47
C PRO A 54 13.79 -14.14 18.52
N GLU A 55 14.07 -13.21 17.60
CA GLU A 55 15.33 -12.45 17.50
C GLU A 55 15.25 -11.02 18.08
N PRO A 56 16.34 -10.48 18.65
CA PRO A 56 16.36 -9.14 19.25
C PRO A 56 16.24 -8.01 18.21
N GLY A 57 15.58 -6.90 18.59
CA GLY A 57 15.35 -5.72 17.74
C GLY A 57 13.93 -5.60 17.14
N HIS A 58 13.07 -6.57 17.43
CA HIS A 58 11.69 -6.62 16.96
C HIS A 58 10.70 -6.08 18.01
N LYS A 59 9.65 -5.40 17.54
CA LYS A 59 8.50 -4.94 18.35
C LYS A 59 7.39 -5.97 18.29
N GLU A 60 6.68 -6.16 19.41
CA GLU A 60 5.53 -7.07 19.45
C GLU A 60 4.26 -6.38 18.90
N VAL A 61 3.58 -7.05 17.97
CA VAL A 61 2.32 -6.62 17.37
C VAL A 61 1.29 -7.73 17.51
N ALA A 62 0.12 -7.39 18.05
CA ALA A 62 -0.97 -8.29 18.39
C ALA A 62 -2.14 -8.13 17.41
N LEU A 63 -2.26 -9.07 16.48
CA LEU A 63 -3.28 -9.11 15.44
C LEU A 63 -4.46 -10.02 15.82
N LEU A 64 -5.67 -9.64 15.39
CA LEU A 64 -6.85 -10.50 15.42
C LEU A 64 -6.73 -11.63 14.36
N PRO A 65 -7.45 -12.75 14.50
CA PRO A 65 -7.47 -13.79 13.47
C PRO A 65 -7.88 -13.29 12.07
N SER A 66 -8.83 -12.34 12.01
CA SER A 66 -9.24 -11.70 10.76
C SER A 66 -8.14 -10.82 10.15
N GLU A 67 -7.41 -10.07 10.98
CA GLU A 67 -6.27 -9.25 10.57
C GLU A 67 -5.10 -10.13 10.08
N MET A 68 -4.86 -11.27 10.74
CA MET A 68 -3.87 -12.26 10.31
C MET A 68 -4.23 -12.87 8.96
N THR A 69 -5.52 -13.13 8.72
CA THR A 69 -6.02 -13.60 7.41
C THR A 69 -5.76 -12.57 6.30
N MET A 70 -6.01 -11.29 6.57
CA MET A 70 -5.71 -10.20 5.64
C MET A 70 -4.21 -10.10 5.33
N LEU A 71 -3.37 -10.33 6.35
CA LEU A 71 -1.92 -10.30 6.22
C LEU A 71 -1.39 -11.49 5.41
N HIS A 72 -1.93 -12.69 5.60
CA HIS A 72 -1.61 -13.85 4.75
C HIS A 72 -1.96 -13.61 3.29
N LEU A 73 -3.12 -13.01 3.00
CA LEU A 73 -3.51 -12.64 1.65
C LEU A 73 -2.52 -11.63 1.05
N PHE A 74 -2.16 -10.58 1.80
CA PHE A 74 -1.18 -9.59 1.36
C PHE A 74 0.18 -10.22 1.03
N LEU A 75 0.69 -11.11 1.89
CA LEU A 75 1.93 -11.83 1.65
C LEU A 75 1.86 -12.76 0.43
N SER A 76 0.71 -13.42 0.21
CA SER A 76 0.53 -14.29 -0.96
C SER A 76 0.59 -13.53 -2.29
N LEU A 77 0.24 -12.24 -2.29
CA LEU A 77 0.30 -11.39 -3.47
C LEU A 77 1.73 -10.89 -3.74
N GLY A 78 2.53 -10.71 -2.68
CA GLY A 78 4.00 -10.62 -2.76
C GLY A 78 4.52 -9.73 -3.89
N GLY A 79 5.37 -10.31 -4.75
CA GLY A 79 5.98 -9.63 -5.89
C GLY A 79 5.03 -9.23 -7.03
N SER A 80 3.74 -9.57 -6.94
CA SER A 80 2.71 -9.08 -7.86
C SER A 80 2.22 -7.68 -7.49
N LEU A 81 2.44 -7.25 -6.24
CA LEU A 81 2.17 -5.90 -5.77
C LEU A 81 3.26 -4.95 -6.24
N ARG A 82 2.88 -3.73 -6.61
CA ARG A 82 3.79 -2.62 -6.86
C ARG A 82 4.48 -2.17 -5.58
N HIS A 83 3.80 -2.28 -4.44
CA HIS A 83 4.40 -2.17 -3.12
C HIS A 83 4.53 -3.55 -2.47
N PRO A 84 5.69 -4.23 -2.62
CA PRO A 84 5.87 -5.56 -2.08
C PRO A 84 5.87 -5.54 -0.54
N PRO A 85 5.55 -6.67 0.11
CA PRO A 85 5.72 -6.81 1.54
C PRO A 85 7.17 -6.51 1.97
N ALA A 86 7.32 -5.88 3.13
CA ALA A 86 8.65 -5.63 3.70
C ALA A 86 9.43 -6.94 3.88
N THR A 87 10.73 -6.92 3.61
CA THR A 87 11.62 -8.08 3.75
C THR A 87 11.51 -8.70 5.14
N GLY A 88 11.36 -10.01 5.20
CA GLY A 88 11.27 -10.79 6.44
C GLY A 88 9.90 -10.72 7.15
N LEU A 89 8.90 -10.02 6.58
CA LEU A 89 7.54 -10.02 7.15
C LEU A 89 6.89 -11.41 7.04
N ASP A 90 7.19 -12.17 6.00
CA ASP A 90 6.74 -13.55 5.83
C ASP A 90 7.33 -14.47 6.91
N GLU A 91 8.59 -14.29 7.26
CA GLU A 91 9.25 -14.99 8.37
C GLU A 91 8.68 -14.56 9.72
N ALA A 92 8.37 -13.28 9.91
CA ALA A 92 7.71 -12.79 11.11
C ALA A 92 6.28 -13.37 11.27
N VAL A 93 5.54 -13.53 10.18
CA VAL A 93 4.22 -14.19 10.17
C VAL A 93 4.33 -15.69 10.41
N ARG A 94 5.32 -16.35 9.83
CA ARG A 94 5.61 -17.77 10.12
C ARG A 94 6.00 -17.97 11.58
N ARG A 95 6.70 -17.00 12.17
CA ARG A 95 7.08 -17.00 13.59
C ARG A 95 5.95 -16.60 14.55
N ALA A 96 4.78 -16.22 14.05
CA ALA A 96 3.71 -15.70 14.87
C ALA A 96 3.15 -16.74 15.85
N GLU A 97 2.86 -16.30 17.07
CA GLU A 97 2.29 -17.16 18.12
C GLU A 97 0.82 -16.83 18.36
N PHE A 98 -0.04 -17.84 18.36
CA PHE A 98 -1.44 -17.66 18.74
C PHE A 98 -1.61 -17.77 20.26
N ARG A 99 -1.96 -16.64 20.89
CA ARG A 99 -2.37 -16.58 22.30
C ARG A 99 -3.88 -16.81 22.40
N LYS A 100 -4.26 -17.98 22.91
CA LYS A 100 -5.67 -18.37 23.06
C LYS A 100 -6.41 -17.48 24.06
N GLU A 101 -5.71 -17.01 25.08
CA GLU A 101 -6.24 -16.23 26.21
C GLU A 101 -6.75 -14.85 25.75
N SER A 102 -6.08 -14.27 24.77
CA SER A 102 -6.47 -12.97 24.19
C SER A 102 -7.14 -13.09 22.82
N ASN A 103 -7.17 -14.31 22.25
CA ASN A 103 -7.58 -14.59 20.88
C ASN A 103 -6.81 -13.70 19.88
N ARG A 104 -5.47 -13.67 20.01
CA ARG A 104 -4.59 -12.83 19.19
C ARG A 104 -3.37 -13.60 18.69
N TRP A 105 -2.91 -13.22 17.51
CA TRP A 105 -1.61 -13.56 16.95
C TRP A 105 -0.59 -12.53 17.40
N LEU A 106 0.50 -12.96 18.03
CA LEU A 106 1.64 -12.13 18.39
C LEU A 106 2.72 -12.27 17.33
N LEU A 107 3.15 -11.15 16.77
CA LEU A 107 4.22 -11.07 15.78
C LEU A 107 5.34 -10.21 16.33
N HIS A 108 6.58 -10.62 16.07
CA HIS A 108 7.77 -9.83 16.35
C HIS A 108 8.22 -9.19 15.04
N VAL A 109 8.03 -7.87 14.91
CA VAL A 109 8.18 -7.14 13.65
C VAL A 109 9.02 -5.88 13.80
N THR A 110 9.73 -5.51 12.74
CA THR A 110 10.49 -4.26 12.64
C THR A 110 9.59 -3.08 12.24
N ASP A 111 10.07 -1.84 12.35
CA ASP A 111 9.28 -0.65 11.97
C ASP A 111 8.88 -0.64 10.48
N ALA A 112 9.77 -1.14 9.59
CA ALA A 112 9.45 -1.31 8.17
C ALA A 112 8.33 -2.34 7.95
N GLN A 113 8.33 -3.43 8.73
CA GLN A 113 7.30 -4.45 8.70
C GLN A 113 5.98 -3.93 9.26
N ILE A 114 6.00 -3.09 10.30
CA ILE A 114 4.80 -2.44 10.84
C ILE A 114 4.18 -1.50 9.79
N ALA A 115 4.98 -0.73 9.07
CA ALA A 115 4.50 0.10 7.96
C ALA A 115 3.87 -0.74 6.83
N SER A 116 4.46 -1.90 6.52
CA SER A 116 3.93 -2.84 5.54
C SER A 116 2.61 -3.48 5.99
N ILE A 117 2.44 -3.79 7.27
CA ILE A 117 1.17 -4.26 7.85
C ILE A 117 0.10 -3.15 7.76
N ALA A 118 0.47 -1.91 8.08
CA ALA A 118 -0.44 -0.77 7.94
C ALA A 118 -0.90 -0.57 6.49
N TYR A 119 0.00 -0.79 5.51
CA TYR A 119 -0.34 -0.78 4.10
C TYR A 119 -1.34 -1.90 3.73
N ALA A 120 -1.13 -3.12 4.21
CA ALA A 120 -2.07 -4.23 4.01
C ALA A 120 -3.48 -3.91 4.52
N PHE A 121 -3.61 -3.27 5.69
CA PHE A 121 -4.91 -2.85 6.23
C PHE A 121 -5.50 -1.64 5.51
N TYR A 122 -4.66 -0.77 4.95
CA TYR A 122 -5.11 0.31 4.07
C TYR A 122 -5.74 -0.22 2.78
N LEU A 123 -5.15 -1.26 2.16
CA LEU A 123 -5.73 -1.93 0.99
C LEU A 123 -7.11 -2.51 1.31
N GLU A 124 -7.26 -3.14 2.48
CA GLU A 124 -8.55 -3.65 2.95
C GLU A 124 -9.59 -2.55 3.17
N GLY A 125 -9.18 -1.40 3.69
CA GLY A 125 -10.05 -0.25 3.96
C GLY A 125 -10.80 0.26 2.72
N HIS A 126 -10.25 0.05 1.52
CA HIS A 126 -10.86 0.47 0.25
C HIS A 126 -12.09 -0.36 -0.16
N ARG A 127 -12.37 -1.48 0.54
CA ARG A 127 -13.62 -2.23 0.41
C ARG A 127 -14.69 -1.82 1.43
N GLY A 128 -14.46 -0.73 2.17
CA GLY A 128 -15.38 -0.20 3.19
C GLY A 128 -15.15 -0.76 4.60
N HIS A 129 -14.17 -1.66 4.78
CA HIS A 129 -13.86 -2.28 6.07
C HIS A 129 -12.64 -1.61 6.73
N VAL A 130 -12.82 -0.37 7.17
CA VAL A 130 -11.75 0.43 7.80
C VAL A 130 -11.43 0.04 9.25
N THR A 131 -12.17 -0.91 9.83
CA THR A 131 -12.05 -1.30 11.25
C THR A 131 -10.65 -1.80 11.60
N ALA A 132 -10.03 -2.62 10.75
CA ALA A 132 -8.68 -3.14 10.97
C ALA A 132 -7.65 -1.99 10.93
N ALA A 133 -7.70 -1.13 9.91
CA ALA A 133 -6.80 0.03 9.78
C ALA A 133 -6.95 1.00 10.97
N ASN A 134 -8.17 1.30 11.39
CA ASN A 134 -8.45 2.19 12.51
C ASN A 134 -7.97 1.62 13.85
N ARG A 135 -8.20 0.31 14.08
CA ARG A 135 -7.70 -0.37 15.30
C ARG A 135 -6.18 -0.38 15.32
N PHE A 136 -5.56 -0.73 14.20
CA PHE A 136 -4.10 -0.79 14.09
C PHE A 136 -3.47 0.57 14.33
N SER A 137 -4.02 1.63 13.74
CA SER A 137 -3.58 3.00 13.97
C SER A 137 -3.70 3.40 15.44
N ARG A 138 -4.78 3.06 16.14
CA ARG A 138 -4.95 3.38 17.57
C ARG A 138 -3.92 2.68 18.45
N ASN A 139 -3.57 1.44 18.13
CA ASN A 139 -2.70 0.63 18.97
C ASN A 139 -1.21 0.90 18.73
N TYR A 140 -0.83 1.20 17.48
CA TYR A 140 0.58 1.31 17.08
C TYR A 140 0.96 2.70 16.55
N GLY A 141 0.02 3.65 16.50
CA GLY A 141 0.26 5.03 16.09
C GLY A 141 0.54 5.22 14.59
N ILE A 142 0.50 4.15 13.80
CA ILE A 142 0.89 4.16 12.40
C ILE A 142 -0.35 4.09 11.51
N THR A 143 -0.50 5.11 10.67
CA THR A 143 -1.51 5.16 9.60
C THR A 143 -0.80 5.29 8.29
N TYR A 144 -1.03 4.36 7.36
CA TYR A 144 -0.59 4.56 5.99
C TYR A 144 -1.46 5.64 5.34
N ARG A 145 -0.82 6.70 4.84
CA ARG A 145 -1.48 7.74 4.04
C ARG A 145 -0.86 7.75 2.64
N PRO A 146 -1.67 7.61 1.59
CA PRO A 146 -1.16 7.77 0.24
C PRO A 146 -0.75 9.23 0.01
N GLY A 147 0.43 9.44 -0.59
CA GLY A 147 0.84 10.70 -1.19
C GLY A 147 0.96 11.89 -0.22
N THR A 148 2.14 12.04 0.39
CA THR A 148 2.67 13.39 0.72
C THR A 148 4.01 13.63 0.02
N ASP A 149 4.24 12.98 -1.12
CA ASP A 149 5.26 13.39 -2.09
C ASP A 149 4.55 14.02 -3.28
N ALA A 150 4.13 15.28 -3.10
CA ALA A 150 4.04 16.18 -4.23
C ALA A 150 5.44 16.79 -4.39
N PRO A 151 6.14 16.61 -5.51
CA PRO A 151 7.22 17.53 -5.82
C PRO A 151 6.58 18.90 -6.03
N THR A 152 6.79 19.83 -5.09
CA THR A 152 6.68 21.26 -5.39
C THR A 152 7.73 21.58 -6.45
N PRO A 153 7.37 22.03 -7.67
CA PRO A 153 8.30 22.79 -8.47
C PRO A 153 8.24 24.21 -7.92
N THR A 154 9.17 24.49 -7.02
CA THR A 154 9.53 25.86 -6.67
C THR A 154 10.23 26.47 -7.89
N GLU A 155 9.63 27.56 -8.39
CA GLU A 155 10.23 28.70 -9.09
C GLU A 155 10.77 28.56 -10.53
N PRO A 156 11.04 29.67 -11.25
CA PRO A 156 10.52 31.03 -11.15
C PRO A 156 9.99 31.56 -12.50
N ALA A 157 9.01 32.48 -12.49
CA ALA A 157 8.66 33.26 -13.67
C ALA A 157 9.72 34.36 -13.90
N ILE A 158 10.85 34.00 -14.52
CA ILE A 158 11.76 34.97 -15.14
C ILE A 158 11.25 35.22 -16.56
N ALA A 159 10.42 36.25 -16.73
CA ALA A 159 10.19 36.84 -18.04
C ALA A 159 11.12 38.05 -18.20
N GLN A 160 12.31 37.78 -18.74
CA GLN A 160 13.15 38.81 -19.35
C GLN A 160 12.99 38.78 -20.87
N SER A 161 13.04 39.99 -21.43
CA SER A 161 13.26 40.37 -22.84
C SER A 161 12.00 40.63 -23.66
N ALA A 162 11.90 41.67 -24.49
CA ALA A 162 12.71 42.87 -24.74
C ALA A 162 11.97 43.70 -25.82
N VAL A 163 12.09 45.03 -25.73
CA VAL A 163 12.24 46.00 -26.85
C VAL A 163 11.10 46.13 -27.88
N GLN A 164 10.54 47.34 -27.98
CA GLN A 164 10.44 48.00 -29.29
C GLN A 164 10.60 49.52 -29.20
N THR A 165 11.57 49.99 -29.97
CA THR A 165 11.99 51.37 -30.25
C THR A 165 11.10 51.99 -31.32
N ARG A 166 10.47 53.15 -31.05
CA ARG A 166 10.62 54.40 -31.80
C ARG A 166 9.77 55.52 -31.22
#